data_AF-A0A7W1LH30-F1
#
_entry.id   AF-A0A7W1LH30-F1
#
_cell.length_a   1.000
_cell.length_b   1.000
_cell.length_c   1.000
_cell.angle_alpha   90.00
_cell.angle_beta   90.00
_cell.angle_gamma   90.00
#
_symmetry.space_group_name_H-M   'P 1'
#
loop_
_entity.id
_entity.type
_entity.pdbx_description
1 polymer ?
#
loop_
_entity_poly.entity_id
_entity_poly.type
_entity_poly.pdbx_seq_one_letter_code
_entity_poly.pdbx_strand_id
1 'polypeptide(L)'
;MRVVIVLGYSDGMRTELHPVCAARLERAAELSTADDVVVLSGHARVADTGSEAELMRAAWRGAALEVVVDPDARTTVENLANAVNDILRVGAREAIVVTSSWHGPRATATLRWLVRYMGVKVSAAGVPGGSLGGTLRELAAWPLLPFQLWLVGRKTWQV
;
A
#
# COMPACT_ATOMS: atom_id res chain seq x y z
N MET A 1 1.98 5.44 17.96
CA MET A 1 1.14 4.72 16.98
C MET A 1 1.74 4.83 15.61
N ARG A 2 1.68 3.73 14.86
CA ARG A 2 2.29 3.57 13.54
C ARG A 2 1.27 2.92 12.61
N VAL A 3 1.36 3.26 11.33
CA VAL A 3 0.56 2.65 10.27
C VAL A 3 1.45 1.76 9.42
N VAL A 4 1.03 0.51 9.19
CA VAL A 4 1.68 -0.45 8.29
C VAL A 4 0.80 -0.62 7.06
N ILE A 5 1.26 -0.14 5.90
CA ILE A 5 0.50 -0.10 4.66
C ILE A 5 0.97 -1.24 3.76
N VAL A 6 0.11 -2.23 3.54
CA VAL A 6 0.38 -3.38 2.67
C VAL A 6 -0.22 -3.10 1.30
N LEU A 7 0.66 -2.93 0.31
CA LEU A 7 0.21 -2.71 -1.07
C LEU A 7 -0.11 -4.06 -1.74
N GLY A 8 -1.29 -4.14 -2.32
CA GLY A 8 -1.73 -5.25 -3.15
C GLY A 8 -0.99 -5.31 -4.48
N TYR A 9 -1.11 -6.46 -5.12
CA TYR A 9 -0.62 -6.79 -6.44
C TYR A 9 -1.55 -7.83 -7.04
N SER A 10 -2.14 -7.50 -8.18
CA SER A 10 -2.96 -8.44 -8.94
C SER A 10 -2.46 -8.53 -10.37
N ASP A 11 -2.37 -9.75 -10.90
CA ASP A 11 -2.21 -10.02 -12.33
C ASP A 11 -3.56 -9.98 -13.07
N GLY A 12 -4.68 -9.90 -12.34
CA GLY A 12 -6.04 -9.80 -12.86
C GLY A 12 -6.72 -11.13 -13.19
N MET A 13 -6.11 -12.27 -12.85
CA MET A 13 -6.54 -13.59 -13.32
C MET A 13 -6.96 -14.56 -12.20
N ARG A 14 -6.90 -14.14 -10.93
CA ARG A 14 -7.05 -15.05 -9.78
C ARG A 14 -8.15 -14.59 -8.82
N THR A 15 -8.93 -15.56 -8.32
CA THR A 15 -9.84 -15.43 -7.18
C THR A 15 -9.14 -15.69 -5.84
N GLU A 16 -7.85 -16.03 -5.88
CA GLU A 16 -7.03 -16.36 -4.73
C GLU A 16 -5.94 -15.31 -4.53
N LEU A 17 -5.50 -15.16 -3.28
CA LEU A 17 -4.44 -14.22 -2.91
C LEU A 17 -3.18 -14.48 -3.75
N HIS A 18 -2.68 -13.45 -4.43
CA HIS A 18 -1.49 -13.61 -5.26
C HIS A 18 -0.27 -13.91 -4.38
N PRO A 19 0.67 -14.81 -4.76
CA PRO A 19 1.83 -15.16 -3.94
C PRO A 19 2.69 -13.96 -3.51
N VAL A 20 2.82 -12.96 -4.38
CA VAL A 20 3.49 -11.68 -4.03
C VAL A 20 2.76 -10.94 -2.90
N CYS A 21 1.43 -10.96 -2.88
CA CYS A 21 0.64 -10.36 -1.80
C CYS A 21 0.73 -11.19 -0.53
N ALA A 22 0.69 -12.53 -0.63
CA ALA A 22 0.91 -13.41 0.51
C ALA A 22 2.26 -13.10 1.19
N ALA A 23 3.35 -13.01 0.42
CA ALA A 23 4.66 -12.70 0.99
C ALA A 23 4.75 -11.28 1.58
N ARG A 24 4.05 -10.30 0.99
CA ARG A 24 3.93 -8.95 1.58
C ARG A 24 3.14 -8.97 2.89
N LEU A 25 2.07 -9.77 2.94
CA LEU A 25 1.21 -9.90 4.11
C LEU A 25 1.94 -10.59 5.27
N GLU A 26 2.69 -11.65 4.99
CA GLU A 26 3.59 -12.31 5.94
C GLU A 26 4.62 -11.31 6.48
N ARG A 27 5.28 -10.57 5.59
CA ARG A 27 6.26 -9.55 6.01
C ARG A 27 5.63 -8.46 6.87
N ALA A 28 4.40 -8.05 6.57
CA ALA A 28 3.67 -7.09 7.39
C ALA A 28 3.34 -7.67 8.77
N ALA A 29 2.91 -8.93 8.84
CA ALA A 29 2.59 -9.63 10.09
C ALA A 29 3.82 -9.82 10.99
N GLU A 30 5.01 -10.01 10.43
CA GLU A 30 6.28 -10.05 11.18
C GLU A 30 6.66 -8.69 11.79
N LEU A 31 6.27 -7.60 11.13
CA LEU A 31 6.66 -6.23 11.50
C LEU A 31 5.67 -5.56 12.44
N SER A 32 4.40 -5.94 12.35
CA SER A 32 3.30 -5.29 13.06
C SER A 32 3.21 -5.76 14.50
N THR A 33 2.85 -4.84 15.38
CA THR A 33 2.56 -5.10 16.80
C THR A 33 1.08 -4.83 17.09
N ALA A 34 0.64 -5.19 18.30
CA ALA A 34 -0.74 -4.94 18.73
C ALA A 34 -1.10 -3.44 18.86
N ASP A 35 -0.14 -2.53 18.73
CA ASP A 35 -0.35 -1.07 18.76
C ASP A 35 -0.40 -0.45 17.35
N ASP A 36 -0.20 -1.25 16.31
CA ASP A 36 -0.16 -0.78 14.92
C ASP A 36 -1.52 -0.86 14.24
N VAL A 37 -1.77 0.09 13.35
CA VAL A 37 -2.89 0.03 12.40
C VAL A 37 -2.36 -0.52 11.08
N VAL A 38 -2.96 -1.60 10.59
CA VAL A 38 -2.56 -2.25 9.34
C VAL A 38 -3.56 -1.92 8.25
N VAL A 39 -3.11 -1.26 7.18
CA VAL A 39 -3.93 -0.90 6.02
C VAL A 39 -3.63 -1.88 4.89
N LEU A 40 -4.63 -2.66 4.50
CA LEU A 40 -4.57 -3.61 3.39
C LEU A 40 -5.21 -2.94 2.17
N SER A 41 -4.40 -2.49 1.21
CA SER A 41 -4.90 -1.71 0.07
C SER A 41 -4.68 -2.44 -1.25
N GLY A 42 -5.73 -2.60 -2.05
CA GLY A 42 -5.63 -3.26 -3.35
C GLY A 42 -6.98 -3.55 -4.00
N HIS A 43 -7.10 -3.18 -5.27
CA HIS A 43 -8.32 -3.32 -6.06
C HIS A 43 -8.39 -4.61 -6.88
N ALA A 44 -9.62 -5.06 -7.17
CA ALA A 44 -9.92 -6.13 -8.12
C ALA A 44 -9.95 -5.56 -9.56
N ARG A 45 -9.14 -6.12 -10.48
CA ARG A 45 -9.15 -5.66 -11.89
C ARG A 45 -10.36 -6.10 -12.68
N VAL A 46 -11.07 -7.12 -12.22
CA VAL A 46 -12.27 -7.68 -12.84
C VAL A 46 -13.47 -7.30 -11.98
N ALA A 47 -14.51 -6.74 -12.60
CA ALA A 47 -15.75 -6.42 -11.90
C ALA A 47 -16.35 -7.69 -11.28
N ASP A 48 -16.98 -7.54 -10.11
CA ASP A 48 -17.65 -8.63 -9.38
C ASP A 48 -16.72 -9.76 -8.86
N THR A 49 -15.40 -9.50 -8.79
CA THR A 49 -14.43 -10.36 -8.09
C THR A 49 -14.00 -9.72 -6.77
N GLY A 50 -13.68 -10.55 -5.77
CA GLY A 50 -13.14 -10.08 -4.50
C GLY A 50 -11.85 -9.29 -4.70
N SER A 51 -11.75 -8.14 -4.04
CA SER A 51 -10.56 -7.28 -4.13
C SER A 51 -9.33 -7.93 -3.50
N GLU A 52 -8.14 -7.56 -3.96
CA GLU A 52 -6.90 -8.04 -3.35
C GLU A 52 -6.83 -7.65 -1.86
N ALA A 53 -7.40 -6.49 -1.49
CA ALA A 53 -7.52 -6.04 -0.10
C ALA A 53 -8.34 -7.01 0.75
N GLU A 54 -9.47 -7.50 0.24
CA GLU A 54 -10.33 -8.46 0.95
C GLU A 54 -9.66 -9.84 1.05
N LEU A 55 -8.97 -10.28 0.00
CA LEU A 55 -8.19 -11.52 0.03
C LEU A 55 -7.06 -11.44 1.07
N MET A 56 -6.36 -10.30 1.13
CA MET A 56 -5.36 -10.04 2.17
C MET A 56 -6.02 -10.05 3.56
N ARG A 57 -7.21 -9.46 3.72
CA ARG A 57 -7.92 -9.41 5.00
C ARG A 57 -8.30 -10.80 5.50
N ALA A 58 -8.76 -11.68 4.62
CA ALA A 58 -9.09 -13.06 4.95
C ALA A 58 -7.84 -13.87 5.37
N ALA A 59 -6.71 -13.60 4.74
CA ALA A 59 -5.42 -14.25 5.01
C ALA A 59 -4.63 -13.63 6.17
N TRP A 60 -5.04 -12.47 6.72
CA TRP A 60 -4.30 -11.80 7.79
C TRP A 60 -4.20 -12.65 9.06
N ARG A 61 -2.98 -12.77 9.60
CA ARG A 61 -2.68 -13.51 10.85
C ARG A 61 -1.76 -12.75 11.81
N GLY A 62 -1.37 -11.51 11.49
CA GLY A 62 -0.48 -10.70 12.32
C GLY A 62 -1.18 -9.99 13.48
N ALA A 63 -0.40 -9.47 14.43
CA ALA A 63 -0.89 -8.59 15.47
C ALA A 63 -1.17 -7.19 14.90
N ALA A 64 -2.29 -6.60 15.28
CA ALA A 64 -2.65 -5.23 14.94
C ALA A 64 -3.69 -4.72 15.97
N LEU A 65 -3.66 -3.42 16.26
CA LEU A 65 -4.73 -2.74 16.97
C LEU A 65 -6.00 -2.74 16.10
N GLU A 66 -5.82 -2.48 14.81
CA GLU A 66 -6.88 -2.39 13.81
C GLU A 66 -6.35 -2.85 12.45
N VAL A 67 -7.21 -3.54 11.68
CA VAL A 67 -6.92 -3.91 10.28
C VAL A 67 -7.94 -3.24 9.38
N VAL A 68 -7.50 -2.24 8.63
CA VAL A 68 -8.29 -1.47 7.67
C VAL A 68 -8.17 -2.10 6.29
N VAL A 69 -9.28 -2.12 5.54
CA VAL A 69 -9.35 -2.68 4.19
C VAL A 69 -9.72 -1.57 3.21
N ASP A 70 -8.88 -1.36 2.20
CA ASP A 70 -9.05 -0.34 1.14
C ASP A 70 -9.12 -1.02 -0.25
N PRO A 71 -10.34 -1.38 -0.72
CA PRO A 71 -10.53 -2.14 -1.95
C PRO A 71 -10.64 -1.27 -3.22
N ASP A 72 -10.74 0.04 -3.07
CA ASP A 72 -11.19 0.94 -4.16
C ASP A 72 -10.04 1.51 -4.99
N ALA A 73 -8.83 1.48 -4.45
CA ALA A 73 -7.70 2.17 -5.03
C ALA A 73 -7.13 1.47 -6.28
N ARG A 74 -7.14 2.16 -7.42
CA ARG A 74 -6.77 1.59 -8.73
C ARG A 74 -5.31 1.82 -9.10
N THR A 75 -4.64 2.71 -8.38
CA THR A 75 -3.24 3.09 -8.64
C THR A 75 -2.46 3.16 -7.34
N THR A 76 -1.13 3.00 -7.41
CA THR A 76 -0.25 3.16 -6.24
C THR A 76 -0.49 4.49 -5.52
N VAL A 77 -0.72 5.58 -6.26
CA VAL A 77 -0.94 6.90 -5.65
C VAL A 77 -2.27 6.97 -4.93
N GLU A 78 -3.33 6.40 -5.51
CA GLU A 78 -4.63 6.27 -4.83
C GLU A 78 -4.53 5.40 -3.57
N ASN A 79 -3.83 4.26 -3.64
CA ASN A 79 -3.63 3.38 -2.46
C ASN A 79 -2.97 4.15 -1.31
N LEU A 80 -1.93 4.92 -1.64
CA LEU A 80 -1.18 5.67 -0.64
C LEU A 80 -1.95 6.91 -0.16
N ALA A 81 -2.74 7.56 -1.01
CA ALA A 81 -3.56 8.70 -0.62
C ALA A 81 -4.71 8.28 0.30
N ASN A 82 -5.36 7.14 0.04
CA ASN A 82 -6.36 6.59 0.95
C ASN A 82 -5.73 6.27 2.31
N ALA A 83 -4.53 5.67 2.32
CA ALA A 83 -3.79 5.41 3.56
C ALA A 83 -3.37 6.68 4.33
N VAL A 84 -3.27 7.85 3.68
CA VAL A 84 -3.03 9.12 4.39
C VAL A 84 -4.20 9.47 5.30
N ASN A 85 -5.44 9.16 4.92
CA ASN A 85 -6.60 9.37 5.78
C ASN A 85 -6.48 8.55 7.06
N ASP A 86 -5.99 7.31 6.98
CA ASP A 86 -5.73 6.48 8.17
C ASP A 86 -4.58 7.03 9.01
N ILE A 87 -3.49 7.49 8.39
CA ILE A 87 -2.38 8.16 9.10
C ILE A 87 -2.89 9.36 9.91
N LEU A 88 -3.74 10.19 9.31
CA LEU A 88 -4.31 11.38 9.95
C LEU A 88 -5.32 11.00 11.04
N ARG A 89 -6.26 10.10 10.74
CA ARG A 89 -7.29 9.60 11.66
C ARG A 89 -6.71 9.13 12.98
N VAL A 90 -5.55 8.48 12.91
CA VAL A 90 -4.93 7.84 14.07
C VAL A 90 -3.74 8.62 14.64
N GLY A 91 -3.45 9.79 14.08
CA GLY A 91 -2.34 10.65 14.52
C GLY A 91 -0.97 9.96 14.43
N ALA A 92 -0.77 9.08 13.45
CA ALA A 92 0.46 8.31 13.33
C ALA A 92 1.65 9.20 12.99
N ARG A 93 2.80 8.94 13.63
CA ARG A 93 4.08 9.63 13.34
C ARG A 93 5.02 8.81 12.48
N GLU A 94 4.68 7.55 12.25
CA GLU A 94 5.47 6.62 11.44
C GLU A 94 4.54 5.83 10.52
N ALA A 95 4.94 5.69 9.26
CA ALA A 95 4.27 4.89 8.25
C ALA A 95 5.28 3.94 7.58
N ILE A 96 4.99 2.65 7.59
CA ILE A 96 5.79 1.62 6.93
C ILE A 96 5.03 1.13 5.71
N VAL A 97 5.62 1.28 4.51
CA VAL A 97 5.05 0.73 3.28
C VAL A 97 5.63 -0.67 3.03
N VAL A 98 4.79 -1.68 3.12
CA VAL A 98 5.14 -3.08 2.83
C VAL A 98 4.82 -3.38 1.37
N THR A 99 5.85 -3.69 0.60
CA THR A 99 5.74 -3.93 -0.84
C THR A 99 6.91 -4.77 -1.35
N SER A 100 6.94 -5.07 -2.65
CA SER A 100 8.10 -5.73 -3.26
C SER A 100 9.29 -4.80 -3.31
N SER A 101 10.51 -5.33 -3.16
CA SER A 101 11.75 -4.53 -3.11
C SER A 101 11.95 -3.59 -4.31
N TRP A 102 11.56 -4.02 -5.51
CA TRP A 102 11.62 -3.21 -6.74
C TRP A 102 10.61 -2.05 -6.78
N HIS A 103 9.48 -2.17 -6.07
CA HIS A 103 8.44 -1.14 -6.01
C HIS A 103 8.61 -0.18 -4.81
N GLY A 104 9.39 -0.59 -3.81
CA GLY A 104 9.66 0.16 -2.57
C GLY A 104 10.05 1.63 -2.80
N PRO A 105 11.01 1.95 -3.70
CA PRO A 105 11.45 3.33 -3.91
C PRO A 105 10.32 4.28 -4.36
N ARG A 106 9.52 3.89 -5.36
CA ARG A 106 8.44 4.74 -5.88
C ARG A 106 7.31 4.91 -4.87
N ALA A 107 6.90 3.82 -4.21
CA ALA A 107 5.86 3.88 -3.19
C ALA A 107 6.28 4.77 -2.00
N THR A 108 7.52 4.64 -1.54
CA THR A 108 8.07 5.48 -0.47
C THR A 108 8.12 6.95 -0.88
N ALA A 109 8.62 7.27 -2.08
CA ALA A 109 8.69 8.64 -2.57
C ALA A 109 7.30 9.29 -2.69
N THR A 110 6.32 8.52 -3.17
CA THR A 110 4.92 8.94 -3.26
C THR A 110 4.36 9.29 -1.89
N LEU A 111 4.46 8.37 -0.92
CA LEU A 111 3.92 8.62 0.42
C LEU A 111 4.64 9.77 1.12
N ARG A 112 5.97 9.86 1.01
CA ARG A 112 6.76 10.99 1.55
C ARG A 112 6.29 12.33 1.00
N TRP A 113 5.94 12.38 -0.28
CA TRP A 113 5.42 13.60 -0.88
C TRP A 113 4.04 13.95 -0.30
N LEU A 114 3.14 12.97 -0.18
CA LEU A 114 1.78 13.17 0.34
C LEU A 114 1.78 13.64 1.80
N VAL A 115 2.71 13.14 2.62
CA VAL A 115 2.81 13.49 4.05
C VAL A 115 3.89 14.52 4.37
N ARG A 116 4.44 15.22 3.37
CA ARG A 116 5.65 16.06 3.50
C ARG A 116 5.59 17.10 4.61
N TYR A 117 4.40 17.59 4.92
CA TYR A 117 4.18 18.65 5.91
C TYR A 117 3.54 18.14 7.22
N MET A 118 3.39 16.83 7.37
CA MET A 118 2.67 16.21 8.49
C MET A 118 3.59 15.68 9.58
N GLY A 119 4.92 15.78 9.41
CA GLY A 119 5.90 15.27 10.38
C GLY A 119 5.96 13.74 10.49
N VAL A 120 5.44 13.03 9.49
CA VAL A 120 5.39 11.55 9.46
C VAL A 120 6.68 10.99 8.88
N LYS A 121 7.33 10.07 9.60
CA LYS A 121 8.47 9.31 9.09
C LYS A 121 7.98 8.17 8.21
N VAL A 122 8.53 8.08 7.00
CA VAL A 122 8.16 7.05 6.03
C VAL A 122 9.34 6.13 5.73
N SER A 123 9.13 4.83 5.88
CA SER A 123 10.05 3.76 5.50
C SER A 123 9.34 2.71 4.64
N ALA A 124 10.12 1.87 3.97
CA ALA A 124 9.59 0.71 3.26
C ALA A 124 10.18 -0.58 3.81
N ALA A 125 9.35 -1.61 3.84
CA ALA A 125 9.75 -2.99 4.07
C ALA A 125 9.57 -3.77 2.76
N GLY A 126 10.69 -4.08 2.12
CA GLY A 126 10.73 -4.81 0.87
C GLY A 126 10.70 -6.33 1.10
N VAL A 127 9.86 -7.05 0.38
CA VAL A 127 9.98 -8.50 0.22
C VAL A 127 10.99 -8.80 -0.90
N PRO A 128 11.99 -9.68 -0.68
CA PRO A 128 12.92 -10.11 -1.72
C PRO A 128 12.18 -10.83 -2.86
N GLY A 129 12.57 -10.53 -4.10
CA GLY A 129 11.98 -11.12 -5.29
C GLY A 129 12.28 -10.26 -6.51
N GLY A 130 13.18 -10.73 -7.37
CA GLY A 130 13.56 -10.00 -8.58
C GLY A 130 12.52 -10.21 -9.68
N SER A 131 11.98 -9.12 -10.23
CA SER A 131 11.25 -9.15 -11.49
C SER A 131 11.85 -8.09 -12.41
N LEU A 132 12.58 -8.51 -13.43
CA LEU A 132 13.13 -7.60 -14.44
C LEU A 132 12.01 -6.79 -15.12
N GLY A 133 10.89 -7.44 -15.44
CA GLY A 133 9.70 -6.77 -15.97
C GLY A 133 9.05 -5.79 -15.00
N GLY A 134 9.02 -6.12 -13.70
CA GLY A 134 8.54 -5.23 -12.64
C GLY A 134 9.40 -3.97 -12.54
N THR A 135 10.73 -4.12 -12.52
CA THR A 135 11.67 -3.00 -12.47
C THR A 135 11.54 -2.08 -13.69
N LEU A 136 11.43 -2.63 -14.91
CA LEU A 136 11.25 -1.84 -16.13
C LEU A 136 9.94 -1.04 -16.12
N ARG A 137 8.85 -1.67 -15.66
CA ARG A 137 7.56 -0.99 -15.50
C ARG A 137 7.63 0.15 -14.49
N GLU A 138 8.34 -0.04 -13.38
CA GLU A 138 8.55 1.02 -12.39
C GLU A 138 9.33 2.20 -12.97
N LEU A 139 10.41 1.94 -13.73
CA LEU A 139 11.18 2.98 -14.41
C LEU A 139 10.31 3.80 -15.36
N ALA A 140 9.43 3.16 -16.12
CA ALA A 140 8.48 3.87 -16.98
C ALA A 140 7.41 4.67 -16.21
N ALA A 141 7.08 4.27 -14.98
CA ALA A 141 6.09 4.95 -14.15
C ALA A 141 6.64 6.20 -13.44
N TRP A 142 7.95 6.32 -13.23
CA TRP A 142 8.58 7.46 -12.56
C TRP A 142 8.28 8.81 -13.22
N PRO A 143 8.41 8.99 -14.55
CA PRO A 143 8.06 10.24 -15.22
C PRO A 143 6.58 10.64 -15.08
N LEU A 144 5.68 9.66 -14.87
CA LEU A 144 4.24 9.90 -14.72
C LEU A 144 3.86 10.27 -13.29
N LEU A 145 4.74 10.08 -12.31
CA LEU A 145 4.45 10.29 -10.90
C LEU A 145 3.97 11.72 -10.59
N PRO A 146 4.58 12.81 -11.09
CA PRO A 146 4.09 14.17 -10.84
C PRO A 146 2.65 14.37 -11.33
N PHE A 147 2.31 13.79 -12.48
CA PHE A 147 0.95 13.87 -13.03
C PHE A 147 -0.05 13.05 -12.20
N GLN A 148 0.33 11.86 -11.74
CA GLN A 148 -0.50 11.05 -10.85
C GLN A 148 -0.75 11.74 -9.50
N LEU A 149 0.28 12.36 -8.92
CA LEU A 149 0.16 13.15 -7.69
C LEU A 149 -0.78 14.36 -7.87
N TRP A 150 -0.66 15.08 -9.00
CA TRP A 150 -1.54 16.19 -9.33
C TRP A 150 -3.01 15.77 -9.48
N LEU A 151 -3.27 14.65 -10.15
CA LEU A 151 -4.63 14.11 -10.33
C LEU A 151 -5.28 13.72 -8.99
N VAL A 152 -4.53 13.09 -8.09
CA VAL A 152 -5.04 12.68 -6.78
C VAL A 152 -5.26 13.88 -5.87
N GLY A 153 -4.37 14.89 -5.90
CA GLY A 153 -4.55 16.14 -5.18
C GLY A 153 -5.84 16.90 -5.54
N ARG A 154 -6.44 16.62 -6.71
CA ARG A 154 -7.75 17.15 -7.11
C ARG A 154 -8.95 16.34 -6.61
N LYS A 155 -8.76 15.07 -6.25
CA LYS A 155 -9.85 14.15 -5.91
C LYS A 155 -10.15 14.05 -4.42
N THR A 156 -9.15 14.16 -3.53
CA THR A 156 -9.36 13.74 -2.14
C THR A 156 -8.45 14.48 -1.16
N TRP A 157 -9.04 15.46 -0.48
CA TRP A 157 -8.77 15.76 0.93
C TRP A 157 -10.13 16.01 1.57
N GLN A 158 -10.78 14.95 2.05
CA GLN A 158 -11.90 15.09 2.99
C GLN A 158 -11.31 14.86 4.37
N VAL A 159 -11.01 15.94 5.07
CA VAL A 159 -10.81 15.92 6.53
C VAL A 159 -12.19 16.05 7.16
#